data_AF-A0A2S5PAZ5-F1
#
_entry.id   AF-A0A2S5PAZ5-F1
#
_cell.length_a   1.000
_cell.length_b   1.000
_cell.length_c   1.000
_cell.angle_alpha   90.00
_cell.angle_beta   90.00
_cell.angle_gamma   90.00
#
_symmetry.space_group_name_H-M   'P 1'
#
loop_
_entity.id
_entity.type
_entity.pdbx_description
1 polymer ?
#
loop_
_entity_poly.entity_id
_entity_poly.type
_entity_poly.pdbx_seq_one_letter_code
_entity_poly.pdbx_strand_id
1 'polypeptide(L)'
;MTLDEIIHELRTSTGVPNEALRAGVTKVEILRPRIVELARKLIDGVWLIPDDAQLLLRGLHVLAAAKDTQSWPVLRDLLRLPEEDIRQLIGGGAAEGSARLILSLWDGDAAGLMDLAADPEVSWQIRWGLFQALARLACDGRIDRAGVKDLLERVERERLLPDDSIGWVGWVDAVAHLGLTELRPLLEQVWATRSVFSDHRDVDRAETLRILAAAAERPNDPHGLDQDRIMVINDPVEAVEWLERQIAIAFDGVALRSGEDEVAGLGAHDLEWLAGFLDSAQVPETTMSIEMLDGFLTALIAGPDVVKPSDYMGAIWGDEASPVFDAMEQAQFFYDLLMRRWNAIADGLMRGDPVLPIIVDYRDDLVGRDWAYGFLHGLEFHTTLGRSGKEHKRTDRRIDPILALAGPEVYGSGISLSRREKILDDLPDVLLRCAAAWRPSAVPGATSEPVRSAKVGRNDPCPCGSGKKYKKCCGGGGAETVQ
;
A
#
# COMPACT_ATOMS: atom_id res chain seq x y z
N MET A 1 19.24 -26.04 -5.49
CA MET A 1 18.72 -25.29 -4.34
C MET A 1 17.78 -26.15 -3.50
N THR A 2 17.90 -26.12 -2.17
CA THR A 2 16.92 -26.65 -1.19
C THR A 2 15.65 -25.79 -1.18
N LEU A 3 14.58 -26.23 -0.50
CA LEU A 3 13.37 -25.41 -0.38
C LEU A 3 13.65 -24.13 0.43
N ASP A 4 14.39 -24.25 1.53
CA ASP A 4 14.74 -23.11 2.39
C ASP A 4 15.61 -22.08 1.64
N GLU A 5 16.56 -22.53 0.82
CA GLU A 5 17.35 -21.65 -0.05
C GLU A 5 16.46 -20.92 -1.07
N ILE A 6 15.50 -21.62 -1.68
CA ILE A 6 14.56 -20.99 -2.61
C ILE A 6 13.72 -19.93 -1.89
N ILE A 7 13.11 -20.29 -0.76
CA ILE A 7 12.27 -19.36 0.01
C ILE A 7 13.09 -18.14 0.43
N HIS A 8 14.31 -18.34 0.93
CA HIS A 8 15.18 -17.24 1.35
C HIS A 8 15.48 -16.29 0.18
N GLU A 9 15.95 -16.81 -0.94
CA GLU A 9 16.29 -15.99 -2.12
C GLU A 9 15.08 -15.29 -2.73
N LEU A 10 13.93 -15.96 -2.81
CA LEU A 10 12.69 -15.32 -3.28
C LEU A 10 12.26 -14.18 -2.33
N ARG A 11 12.52 -14.31 -1.04
CA ARG A 11 12.09 -13.38 0.02
C ARG A 11 12.98 -12.16 0.20
N THR A 12 14.30 -12.31 0.09
CA THR A 12 15.25 -11.27 0.55
C THR A 12 16.10 -10.64 -0.54
N SER A 13 16.08 -11.18 -1.76
CA SER A 13 16.97 -10.70 -2.82
C SER A 13 16.52 -9.36 -3.39
N THR A 14 17.43 -8.38 -3.40
CA THR A 14 17.20 -6.99 -3.84
C THR A 14 17.01 -6.83 -5.35
N GLY A 15 17.27 -7.88 -6.12
CA GLY A 15 16.92 -7.96 -7.54
C GLY A 15 16.40 -9.35 -7.88
N VAL A 16 16.10 -9.59 -9.15
CA VAL A 16 15.46 -10.82 -9.60
C VAL A 16 16.32 -12.07 -9.30
N PRO A 17 15.86 -12.98 -8.44
CA PRO A 17 16.61 -14.17 -8.05
C PRO A 17 16.43 -15.30 -9.09
N ASN A 18 17.11 -15.17 -10.22
CA ASN A 18 16.90 -16.02 -11.41
C ASN A 18 16.99 -17.53 -11.15
N GLU A 19 17.98 -17.96 -10.36
CA GLU A 19 18.15 -19.38 -10.02
C GLU A 19 17.01 -19.87 -9.11
N ALA A 20 16.63 -19.09 -8.10
CA ALA A 20 15.56 -19.43 -7.17
C ALA A 20 14.20 -19.53 -7.84
N LEU A 21 13.87 -18.60 -8.75
CA LEU A 21 12.63 -18.61 -9.52
C LEU A 21 12.51 -19.89 -10.36
N ARG A 22 13.55 -20.24 -11.12
CA ARG A 22 13.55 -21.46 -11.95
C ARG A 22 13.56 -22.73 -11.11
N ALA A 23 14.33 -22.76 -10.02
CA ALA A 23 14.34 -23.88 -9.10
C ALA A 23 12.97 -24.08 -8.42
N GLY A 24 12.28 -22.98 -8.07
CA GLY A 24 10.94 -22.99 -7.52
C GLY A 24 9.93 -23.69 -8.42
N VAL A 25 9.99 -23.47 -9.74
CA VAL A 25 9.08 -24.13 -10.71
C VAL A 25 9.22 -25.65 -10.64
N THR A 26 10.46 -26.15 -10.54
CA THR A 26 10.70 -27.61 -10.41
C THR A 26 10.26 -28.19 -9.08
N LYS A 27 9.93 -27.33 -8.10
CA LYS A 27 9.56 -27.68 -6.72
C LYS A 27 8.21 -27.12 -6.32
N VAL A 28 7.34 -26.87 -7.30
CA VAL A 28 6.02 -26.25 -7.12
C VAL A 28 5.19 -26.91 -6.02
N GLU A 29 5.16 -28.24 -5.96
CA GLU A 29 4.34 -28.99 -4.98
C GLU A 29 4.71 -28.71 -3.52
N ILE A 30 6.00 -28.46 -3.24
CA ILE A 30 6.49 -28.18 -1.88
C ILE A 30 6.59 -26.68 -1.58
N LEU A 31 6.63 -25.83 -2.62
CA LEU A 31 6.60 -24.37 -2.48
C LEU A 31 5.17 -23.85 -2.30
N ARG A 32 4.19 -24.43 -3.01
CA ARG A 32 2.77 -24.02 -3.00
C ARG A 32 2.21 -23.79 -1.60
N PRO A 33 2.36 -24.70 -0.62
CA PRO A 33 1.78 -24.50 0.70
C PRO A 33 2.26 -23.21 1.38
N ARG A 34 3.53 -22.83 1.18
CA ARG A 34 4.08 -21.60 1.75
C ARG A 34 3.52 -20.34 1.09
N ILE A 35 3.34 -20.37 -0.22
CA ILE A 35 2.75 -19.23 -0.96
C ILE A 35 1.26 -19.09 -0.63
N VAL A 36 0.54 -20.21 -0.53
CA VAL A 36 -0.87 -20.22 -0.09
C VAL A 36 -1.01 -19.68 1.34
N GLU A 37 -0.10 -20.03 2.25
CA GLU A 37 -0.09 -19.51 3.62
C GLU A 37 0.01 -17.97 3.64
N LEU A 38 0.96 -17.40 2.89
CA LEU A 38 1.12 -15.93 2.80
C LEU A 38 -0.07 -15.26 2.13
N ALA A 39 -0.60 -15.85 1.06
CA ALA A 39 -1.79 -15.35 0.42
C ALA A 39 -3.00 -15.33 1.37
N ARG A 40 -3.16 -16.38 2.19
CA ARG A 40 -4.23 -16.45 3.19
C ARG A 40 -4.08 -15.39 4.27
N LYS A 41 -2.86 -15.11 4.74
CA LYS A 41 -2.61 -13.99 5.66
C LYS A 41 -3.13 -12.67 5.09
N LEU A 42 -2.78 -12.36 3.84
CA LEU A 42 -3.24 -11.13 3.19
C LEU A 42 -4.78 -11.13 3.03
N ILE A 43 -5.38 -12.26 2.65
CA ILE A 43 -6.85 -12.42 2.58
C ILE A 43 -7.53 -12.18 3.93
N ASP A 44 -6.89 -12.59 5.02
CA ASP A 44 -7.39 -12.43 6.38
C ASP A 44 -7.07 -11.04 6.98
N GLY A 45 -6.57 -10.09 6.16
CA GLY A 45 -6.31 -8.70 6.54
C GLY A 45 -4.95 -8.45 7.20
N VAL A 46 -3.98 -9.36 7.02
CA VAL A 46 -2.61 -9.15 7.49
C VAL A 46 -1.82 -8.30 6.48
N TRP A 47 -1.33 -7.16 6.95
CA TRP A 47 -0.40 -6.28 6.25
C TRP A 47 1.02 -6.87 6.22
N LEU A 48 1.35 -7.61 5.16
CA LEU A 48 2.61 -8.34 5.07
C LEU A 48 3.83 -7.41 5.19
N ILE A 49 4.90 -7.88 5.86
CA ILE A 49 6.20 -7.20 5.78
C ILE A 49 6.74 -7.28 4.34
N PRO A 50 7.60 -6.32 3.90
CA PRO A 50 8.06 -6.26 2.51
C PRO A 50 8.66 -7.57 1.99
N ASP A 51 9.46 -8.25 2.81
CA ASP A 51 10.06 -9.56 2.52
C ASP A 51 9.00 -10.63 2.21
N ASP A 52 7.93 -10.71 3.01
CA ASP A 52 6.87 -11.70 2.82
C ASP A 52 5.96 -11.35 1.63
N ALA A 53 5.70 -10.06 1.40
CA ALA A 53 5.00 -9.60 0.20
C ALA A 53 5.80 -9.93 -1.07
N GLN A 54 7.12 -9.75 -1.05
CA GLN A 54 8.03 -10.10 -2.14
C GLN A 54 8.04 -11.61 -2.41
N LEU A 55 8.09 -12.44 -1.35
CA LEU A 55 7.99 -13.89 -1.47
C LEU A 55 6.64 -14.33 -2.06
N LEU A 56 5.53 -13.74 -1.63
CA LEU A 56 4.20 -14.01 -2.17
C LEU A 56 4.15 -13.66 -3.67
N LEU A 57 4.58 -12.44 -4.02
CA LEU A 57 4.61 -11.96 -5.41
C LEU A 57 5.41 -12.90 -6.32
N ARG A 58 6.67 -13.14 -6.00
CA ARG A 58 7.57 -14.00 -6.79
C ARG A 58 7.09 -15.45 -6.79
N GLY A 59 6.57 -15.91 -5.66
CA GLY A 59 5.97 -17.24 -5.50
C GLY A 59 4.79 -17.46 -6.44
N LEU A 60 3.84 -16.53 -6.54
CA LEU A 60 2.71 -16.61 -7.48
C LEU A 60 3.19 -16.75 -8.93
N HIS A 61 4.25 -16.03 -9.31
CA HIS A 61 4.85 -16.13 -10.65
C HIS A 61 5.52 -17.47 -10.90
N VAL A 62 6.12 -18.07 -9.87
CA VAL A 62 6.65 -19.45 -9.93
C VAL A 62 5.51 -20.45 -10.11
N LEU A 63 4.42 -20.34 -9.35
CA LEU A 63 3.25 -21.20 -9.49
C LEU A 63 2.63 -21.07 -10.89
N ALA A 64 2.54 -19.84 -11.40
CA ALA A 64 2.02 -19.55 -12.73
C ALA A 64 2.91 -20.13 -13.86
N ALA A 65 4.23 -20.03 -13.72
CA ALA A 65 5.16 -20.68 -14.63
C ALA A 65 5.03 -22.21 -14.64
N ALA A 66 4.71 -22.80 -13.48
CA ALA A 66 4.46 -24.23 -13.33
C ALA A 66 3.07 -24.68 -13.82
N LYS A 67 2.18 -23.75 -14.24
CA LYS A 67 0.77 -24.03 -14.60
C LYS A 67 -0.01 -24.70 -13.48
N ASP A 68 0.24 -24.25 -12.26
CA ASP A 68 -0.31 -24.85 -11.06
C ASP A 68 -1.78 -24.49 -10.80
N THR A 69 -2.70 -25.16 -11.49
CA THR A 69 -4.14 -24.84 -11.35
C THR A 69 -4.72 -25.10 -9.96
N GLN A 70 -4.03 -25.86 -9.11
CA GLN A 70 -4.41 -26.04 -7.70
C GLN A 70 -4.34 -24.73 -6.89
N SER A 71 -3.61 -23.73 -7.39
CA SER A 71 -3.52 -22.40 -6.78
C SER A 71 -4.60 -21.42 -7.27
N TRP A 72 -5.46 -21.82 -8.21
CA TRP A 72 -6.59 -20.99 -8.64
C TRP A 72 -7.48 -20.49 -7.50
N PRO A 73 -7.92 -21.34 -6.54
CA PRO A 73 -8.83 -20.87 -5.50
C PRO A 73 -8.24 -19.75 -4.66
N VAL A 74 -6.94 -19.81 -4.34
CA VAL A 74 -6.28 -18.76 -3.55
C VAL A 74 -6.05 -17.49 -4.38
N LEU A 75 -5.67 -17.61 -5.66
CA LEU A 75 -5.56 -16.46 -6.55
C LEU A 75 -6.92 -15.77 -6.69
N ARG A 76 -7.98 -16.53 -6.94
CA ARG A 76 -9.35 -16.01 -7.09
C ARG A 76 -9.82 -15.24 -5.84
N ASP A 77 -9.40 -15.67 -4.65
CA ASP A 77 -9.70 -14.97 -3.41
C ASP A 77 -8.84 -13.69 -3.29
N LEU A 78 -7.55 -13.71 -3.66
CA LEU A 78 -6.67 -12.53 -3.72
C LEU A 78 -7.16 -11.45 -4.70
N LEU A 79 -7.73 -11.86 -5.84
CA LEU A 79 -8.26 -10.94 -6.86
C LEU A 79 -9.48 -10.13 -6.40
N ARG A 80 -10.03 -10.43 -5.21
CA ARG A 80 -11.14 -9.68 -4.59
C ARG A 80 -10.69 -8.72 -3.49
N LEU A 81 -9.40 -8.63 -3.23
CA LEU A 81 -8.91 -7.72 -2.21
C LEU A 81 -9.19 -6.26 -2.60
N PRO A 82 -9.26 -5.34 -1.61
CA PRO A 82 -9.27 -3.91 -1.87
C PRO A 82 -8.09 -3.48 -2.75
N GLU A 83 -8.28 -2.36 -3.44
CA GLU A 83 -7.28 -1.82 -4.37
C GLU A 83 -5.89 -1.62 -3.72
N GLU A 84 -5.85 -1.14 -2.49
CA GLU A 84 -4.61 -0.87 -1.75
C GLU A 84 -3.82 -2.16 -1.46
N ASP A 85 -4.52 -3.24 -1.08
CA ASP A 85 -3.90 -4.55 -0.83
C ASP A 85 -3.42 -5.20 -2.14
N ILE A 86 -4.17 -5.02 -3.24
CA ILE A 86 -3.74 -5.48 -4.57
C ILE A 86 -2.50 -4.72 -5.02
N ARG A 87 -2.43 -3.41 -4.76
CA ARG A 87 -1.26 -2.59 -5.10
C ARG A 87 -0.02 -3.10 -4.38
N GLN A 88 -0.13 -3.51 -3.12
CA GLN A 88 0.96 -4.17 -2.38
C GLN A 88 1.46 -5.45 -3.07
N LEU A 89 0.55 -6.20 -3.70
CA LEU A 89 0.86 -7.50 -4.31
C LEU A 89 1.47 -7.39 -5.71
N ILE A 90 0.88 -6.59 -6.60
CA ILE A 90 1.21 -6.56 -8.04
C ILE A 90 1.61 -5.17 -8.57
N GLY A 91 1.65 -4.14 -7.71
CA GLY A 91 2.09 -2.79 -8.06
C GLY A 91 1.31 -2.15 -9.21
N GLY A 92 1.90 -1.15 -9.88
CA GLY A 92 1.23 -0.42 -10.97
C GLY A 92 1.05 -1.19 -12.30
N GLY A 93 1.60 -2.41 -12.42
CA GLY A 93 1.34 -3.33 -13.54
C GLY A 93 0.18 -4.30 -13.27
N ALA A 94 -0.78 -3.90 -12.42
CA ALA A 94 -1.80 -4.79 -11.87
C ALA A 94 -2.70 -5.43 -12.92
N ALA A 95 -3.06 -4.71 -14.00
CA ALA A 95 -3.96 -5.23 -15.03
C ALA A 95 -3.30 -6.38 -15.83
N GLU A 96 -2.17 -6.14 -16.49
CA GLU A 96 -1.49 -7.17 -17.28
C GLU A 96 -0.90 -8.26 -16.37
N GLY A 97 -0.35 -7.88 -15.22
CA GLY A 97 0.16 -8.82 -14.22
C GLY A 97 -0.91 -9.81 -13.75
N SER A 98 -2.10 -9.31 -13.39
CA SER A 98 -3.22 -10.17 -13.00
C SER A 98 -3.73 -11.02 -14.16
N ALA A 99 -3.85 -10.46 -15.38
CA ALA A 99 -4.25 -11.22 -16.57
C ALA A 99 -3.33 -12.44 -16.81
N ARG A 100 -2.02 -12.23 -16.72
CA ARG A 100 -1.00 -13.28 -16.91
C ARG A 100 -1.05 -14.35 -15.82
N LEU A 101 -1.29 -13.96 -14.56
CA LEU A 101 -1.50 -14.89 -13.45
C LEU A 101 -2.79 -15.70 -13.65
N ILE A 102 -3.91 -15.05 -13.97
CA ILE A 102 -5.20 -15.68 -14.25
C ILE A 102 -5.03 -16.71 -15.37
N LEU A 103 -4.49 -16.31 -16.53
CA LEU A 103 -4.30 -17.20 -17.68
C LEU A 103 -3.47 -18.45 -17.37
N SER A 104 -2.54 -18.33 -16.43
CA SER A 104 -1.59 -19.39 -16.08
C SER A 104 -2.08 -20.32 -14.99
N LEU A 105 -2.92 -19.83 -14.08
CA LEU A 105 -3.39 -20.56 -12.90
C LEU A 105 -4.85 -20.99 -13.01
N TRP A 106 -5.64 -20.43 -13.92
CA TRP A 106 -7.07 -20.74 -14.06
C TRP A 106 -7.35 -22.23 -14.30
N ASP A 107 -8.36 -22.74 -13.61
CA ASP A 107 -8.72 -24.17 -13.53
C ASP A 107 -9.65 -24.66 -14.65
N GLY A 108 -10.19 -23.75 -15.47
CA GLY A 108 -11.11 -24.07 -16.55
C GLY A 108 -12.57 -23.69 -16.29
N ASP A 109 -12.92 -23.15 -15.11
CA ASP A 109 -14.27 -22.66 -14.83
C ASP A 109 -14.55 -21.31 -15.51
N ALA A 110 -15.16 -21.36 -16.69
CA ALA A 110 -15.46 -20.17 -17.48
C ALA A 110 -16.57 -19.32 -16.84
N ALA A 111 -17.57 -19.96 -16.23
CA ALA A 111 -18.68 -19.27 -15.59
C ALA A 111 -18.19 -18.51 -14.36
N GLY A 112 -17.40 -19.17 -13.50
CA GLY A 112 -16.81 -18.53 -12.32
C GLY A 112 -15.87 -17.37 -12.66
N LEU A 113 -15.16 -17.43 -13.79
CA LEU A 113 -14.32 -16.34 -14.26
C LEU A 113 -15.15 -15.14 -14.76
N MET A 114 -16.24 -15.40 -15.50
CA MET A 114 -17.16 -14.34 -15.94
C MET A 114 -17.90 -13.70 -14.77
N ASP A 115 -18.30 -14.51 -13.76
CA ASP A 115 -18.93 -14.02 -12.54
C ASP A 115 -17.98 -13.12 -11.74
N LEU A 116 -16.70 -13.50 -11.64
CA LEU A 116 -15.68 -12.66 -11.01
C LEU A 116 -15.50 -11.32 -11.75
N ALA A 117 -15.50 -11.32 -13.08
CA ALA A 117 -15.42 -10.09 -13.87
C ALA A 117 -16.67 -9.18 -13.75
N ALA A 118 -17.80 -9.76 -13.36
CA ALA A 118 -19.06 -9.04 -13.12
C ALA A 118 -19.22 -8.59 -11.65
N ASP A 119 -18.42 -9.11 -10.72
CA ASP A 119 -18.51 -8.81 -9.28
C ASP A 119 -18.22 -7.32 -9.01
N PRO A 120 -19.15 -6.53 -8.44
CA PRO A 120 -18.96 -5.10 -8.23
C PRO A 120 -17.86 -4.77 -7.22
N GLU A 121 -17.50 -5.71 -6.34
CA GLU A 121 -16.45 -5.49 -5.33
C GLU A 121 -15.03 -5.63 -5.91
N VAL A 122 -14.89 -6.18 -7.12
CA VAL A 122 -13.60 -6.31 -7.79
C VAL A 122 -13.11 -4.96 -8.31
N SER A 123 -11.90 -4.58 -7.91
CA SER A 123 -11.25 -3.32 -8.30
C SER A 123 -11.13 -3.18 -9.82
N TRP A 124 -11.06 -1.95 -10.29
CA TRP A 124 -11.01 -1.68 -11.72
C TRP A 124 -9.74 -2.24 -12.38
N GLN A 125 -8.59 -2.27 -11.67
CA GLN A 125 -7.34 -2.85 -12.17
C GLN A 125 -7.48 -4.35 -12.43
N ILE A 126 -8.07 -5.07 -11.47
CA ILE A 126 -8.28 -6.51 -11.61
C ILE A 126 -9.34 -6.79 -12.65
N ARG A 127 -10.40 -5.97 -12.72
CA ARG A 127 -11.43 -6.11 -13.75
C ARG A 127 -10.86 -5.93 -15.15
N TRP A 128 -9.94 -4.98 -15.34
CA TRP A 128 -9.20 -4.85 -16.60
C TRP A 128 -8.41 -6.13 -16.90
N GLY A 129 -7.62 -6.64 -15.96
CA GLY A 129 -6.89 -7.89 -16.15
C GLY A 129 -7.80 -9.10 -16.44
N LEU A 130 -8.98 -9.16 -15.83
CA LEU A 130 -10.01 -10.17 -16.11
C LEU A 130 -10.56 -10.05 -17.54
N PHE A 131 -10.85 -8.84 -18.02
CA PHE A 131 -11.27 -8.61 -19.40
C PHE A 131 -10.19 -9.02 -20.41
N GLN A 132 -8.92 -8.70 -20.15
CA GLN A 132 -7.78 -9.14 -20.96
C GLN A 132 -7.64 -10.68 -20.96
N ALA A 133 -7.74 -11.32 -19.79
CA ALA A 133 -7.69 -12.78 -19.68
C ALA A 133 -8.86 -13.45 -20.42
N LEU A 134 -10.08 -12.94 -20.27
CA LEU A 134 -11.26 -13.44 -21.00
C LEU A 134 -11.10 -13.26 -22.51
N ALA A 135 -10.60 -12.11 -22.97
CA ALA A 135 -10.31 -11.87 -24.38
C ALA A 135 -9.29 -12.89 -24.92
N ARG A 136 -8.21 -13.14 -24.17
CA ARG A 136 -7.21 -14.15 -24.55
C ARG A 136 -7.76 -15.56 -24.57
N LEU A 137 -8.51 -15.97 -23.55
CA LEU A 137 -9.12 -17.29 -23.50
C LEU A 137 -10.11 -17.52 -24.65
N ALA A 138 -10.89 -16.50 -25.03
CA ALA A 138 -11.81 -16.59 -26.16
C ALA A 138 -11.06 -16.60 -27.51
N CYS A 139 -10.00 -15.81 -27.66
CA CYS A 139 -9.13 -15.82 -28.84
C CYS A 139 -8.47 -17.21 -29.03
N ASP A 140 -8.02 -17.83 -27.93
CA ASP A 140 -7.43 -19.18 -27.94
C ASP A 140 -8.50 -20.29 -28.11
N GLY A 141 -9.80 -19.95 -28.16
CA GLY A 141 -10.91 -20.90 -28.27
C GLY A 141 -11.13 -21.75 -27.00
N ARG A 142 -10.61 -21.32 -25.85
CA ARG A 142 -10.75 -22.00 -24.55
C ARG A 142 -12.06 -21.68 -23.84
N ILE A 143 -12.66 -20.54 -24.15
CA ILE A 143 -14.02 -20.16 -23.72
C ILE A 143 -14.81 -19.63 -24.92
N ASP A 144 -16.13 -19.61 -24.80
CA ASP A 144 -16.99 -19.11 -25.87
C ASP A 144 -16.94 -17.58 -25.98
N ARG A 145 -16.72 -17.10 -27.20
CA ARG A 145 -16.65 -15.66 -27.51
C ARG A 145 -18.01 -14.98 -27.29
N ALA A 146 -19.13 -15.66 -27.57
CA ALA A 146 -20.45 -15.08 -27.36
C ALA A 146 -20.73 -14.85 -25.86
N GLY A 147 -20.30 -15.78 -24.99
CA GLY A 147 -20.36 -15.58 -23.53
C GLY A 147 -19.59 -14.33 -23.06
N VAL A 148 -18.39 -14.08 -23.59
CA VAL A 148 -17.61 -12.87 -23.24
C VAL A 148 -18.32 -11.60 -23.74
N LYS A 149 -18.88 -11.63 -24.95
CA LYS A 149 -19.70 -10.52 -25.46
C LYS A 149 -20.90 -10.23 -24.55
N ASP A 150 -21.64 -11.25 -24.14
CA ASP A 150 -22.83 -11.10 -23.30
C ASP A 150 -22.47 -10.48 -21.93
N LEU A 151 -21.31 -10.85 -21.37
CA LEU A 151 -20.74 -10.19 -20.19
C LEU A 151 -20.43 -8.71 -20.46
N LEU A 152 -19.78 -8.37 -21.57
CA LEU A 152 -19.44 -6.98 -21.90
C LEU A 152 -20.71 -6.11 -22.07
N GLU A 153 -21.76 -6.64 -22.70
CA GLU A 153 -23.08 -5.97 -22.76
C GLU A 153 -23.71 -5.82 -21.38
N ARG A 154 -23.57 -6.83 -20.51
CA ARG A 154 -24.07 -6.82 -19.13
C ARG A 154 -23.39 -5.73 -18.29
N VAL A 155 -22.08 -5.54 -18.44
CA VAL A 155 -21.31 -4.50 -17.71
C VAL A 155 -21.92 -3.12 -17.90
N GLU A 156 -22.24 -2.74 -19.14
CA GLU A 156 -22.94 -1.47 -19.41
C GLU A 156 -24.37 -1.48 -18.87
N ARG A 157 -25.13 -2.53 -19.21
CA ARG A 157 -26.57 -2.58 -18.91
C ARG A 157 -26.86 -2.52 -17.41
N GLU A 158 -26.04 -3.18 -16.61
CA GLU A 158 -26.18 -3.27 -15.16
C GLU A 158 -25.29 -2.28 -14.40
N ARG A 159 -24.54 -1.42 -15.11
CA ARG A 159 -23.63 -0.41 -14.53
C ARG A 159 -22.64 -1.02 -13.52
N LEU A 160 -21.97 -2.09 -13.95
CA LEU A 160 -21.00 -2.83 -13.12
C LEU A 160 -19.67 -2.08 -12.94
N LEU A 161 -19.49 -0.95 -13.61
CA LEU A 161 -18.36 -0.04 -13.48
C LEU A 161 -18.86 1.40 -13.24
N PRO A 162 -18.24 2.15 -12.31
CA PRO A 162 -18.45 3.59 -12.19
C PRO A 162 -18.15 4.32 -13.51
N ASP A 163 -18.83 5.45 -13.74
CA ASP A 163 -18.73 6.20 -15.01
C ASP A 163 -17.33 6.81 -15.25
N ASP A 164 -16.57 7.05 -14.18
CA ASP A 164 -15.20 7.57 -14.15
C ASP A 164 -14.13 6.49 -13.99
N SER A 165 -14.53 5.21 -13.93
CA SER A 165 -13.60 4.11 -13.72
C SER A 165 -12.68 3.88 -14.92
N ILE A 166 -11.38 3.73 -14.65
CA ILE A 166 -10.40 3.32 -15.67
C ILE A 166 -10.67 1.90 -16.18
N GLY A 167 -11.45 1.08 -15.47
CA GLY A 167 -11.86 -0.25 -15.92
C GLY A 167 -12.59 -0.26 -17.28
N TRP A 168 -13.16 0.88 -17.70
CA TRP A 168 -13.72 1.02 -19.05
C TRP A 168 -12.67 0.90 -20.16
N VAL A 169 -11.40 1.25 -19.91
CA VAL A 169 -10.32 1.05 -20.87
C VAL A 169 -10.14 -0.45 -21.14
N GLY A 170 -10.08 -1.27 -20.09
CA GLY A 170 -10.03 -2.73 -20.23
C GLY A 170 -11.26 -3.33 -20.92
N TRP A 171 -12.44 -2.74 -20.73
CA TRP A 171 -13.65 -3.12 -21.46
C TRP A 171 -13.50 -2.85 -22.97
N VAL A 172 -12.99 -1.66 -23.33
CA VAL A 172 -12.74 -1.26 -24.72
C VAL A 172 -11.70 -2.16 -25.38
N ASP A 173 -10.61 -2.46 -24.68
CA ASP A 173 -9.56 -3.37 -25.15
C ASP A 173 -10.13 -4.75 -25.46
N ALA A 174 -10.95 -5.32 -24.57
CA ALA A 174 -11.57 -6.63 -24.80
C ALA A 174 -12.50 -6.64 -26.02
N VAL A 175 -13.30 -5.58 -26.22
CA VAL A 175 -14.13 -5.44 -27.42
C VAL A 175 -13.28 -5.40 -28.69
N ALA A 176 -12.17 -4.64 -28.66
CA ALA A 176 -11.28 -4.49 -29.79
C ALA A 176 -10.53 -5.79 -30.10
N HIS A 177 -9.86 -6.41 -29.12
CA HIS A 177 -9.08 -7.63 -29.32
C HIS A 177 -9.93 -8.85 -29.72
N LEU A 178 -11.21 -8.88 -29.35
CA LEU A 178 -12.14 -9.93 -29.79
C LEU A 178 -12.81 -9.67 -31.14
N GLY A 179 -12.60 -8.49 -31.72
CA GLY A 179 -13.22 -8.10 -32.99
C GLY A 179 -14.75 -8.09 -32.94
N LEU A 180 -15.34 -7.68 -31.80
CA LEU A 180 -16.78 -7.66 -31.58
C LEU A 180 -17.45 -6.49 -32.31
N THR A 181 -17.48 -6.56 -33.64
CA THR A 181 -18.00 -5.49 -34.51
C THR A 181 -19.46 -5.12 -34.22
N GLU A 182 -20.26 -6.07 -33.75
CA GLU A 182 -21.64 -5.85 -33.29
C GLU A 182 -21.75 -4.91 -32.09
N LEU A 183 -20.71 -4.79 -31.25
CA LEU A 183 -20.69 -3.87 -30.11
C LEU A 183 -20.23 -2.46 -30.47
N ARG A 184 -19.95 -2.15 -31.75
CA ARG A 184 -19.51 -0.81 -32.16
C ARG A 184 -20.45 0.31 -31.68
N PRO A 185 -21.79 0.22 -31.81
CA PRO A 185 -22.67 1.29 -31.32
C PRO A 185 -22.54 1.49 -29.80
N LEU A 186 -22.36 0.40 -29.05
CA LEU A 186 -22.16 0.46 -27.61
C LEU A 186 -20.78 1.04 -27.25
N LEU A 187 -19.73 0.67 -27.99
CA LEU A 187 -18.39 1.25 -27.85
C LEU A 187 -18.40 2.78 -28.06
N GLU A 188 -19.10 3.26 -29.10
CA GLU A 188 -19.25 4.69 -29.37
C GLU A 188 -20.03 5.41 -28.26
N GLN A 189 -21.06 4.77 -27.69
CA GLN A 189 -21.78 5.28 -26.53
C GLN A 189 -20.87 5.39 -25.30
N VAL A 190 -20.06 4.36 -25.01
CA VAL A 190 -19.11 4.34 -23.89
C VAL A 190 -18.11 5.50 -24.02
N TRP A 191 -17.52 5.71 -25.21
CA TRP A 191 -16.62 6.85 -25.44
C TRP A 191 -17.29 8.22 -25.29
N ALA A 192 -18.59 8.33 -25.56
CA ALA A 192 -19.32 9.59 -25.45
C ALA A 192 -19.79 9.91 -24.03
N THR A 193 -19.93 8.90 -23.17
CA THR A 193 -20.63 9.02 -21.88
C THR A 193 -19.76 8.80 -20.65
N ARG A 194 -18.61 8.13 -20.77
CA ARG A 194 -17.69 7.89 -19.64
C ARG A 194 -16.63 8.99 -19.57
N SER A 195 -16.45 9.57 -18.39
CA SER A 195 -15.54 10.71 -18.20
C SER A 195 -14.07 10.33 -18.41
N VAL A 196 -13.71 9.06 -18.20
CA VAL A 196 -12.35 8.56 -18.48
C VAL A 196 -11.91 8.75 -19.94
N PHE A 197 -12.87 8.87 -20.87
CA PHE A 197 -12.59 9.12 -22.29
C PHE A 197 -12.70 10.60 -22.70
N SER A 198 -12.81 11.54 -21.75
CA SER A 198 -12.94 12.97 -22.06
C SER A 198 -11.77 13.52 -22.88
N ASP A 199 -10.57 12.99 -22.60
CA ASP A 199 -9.32 13.44 -23.21
C ASP A 199 -8.92 12.60 -24.44
N HIS A 200 -9.69 11.57 -24.78
CA HIS A 200 -9.42 10.74 -25.95
C HIS A 200 -9.67 11.53 -27.24
N ARG A 201 -8.66 11.52 -28.11
CA ARG A 201 -8.71 12.17 -29.42
C ARG A 201 -9.18 11.19 -30.49
N ASP A 202 -9.48 11.72 -31.66
CA ASP A 202 -9.87 10.92 -32.82
C ASP A 202 -8.81 9.86 -33.19
N VAL A 203 -7.52 10.14 -32.93
CA VAL A 203 -6.41 9.21 -33.17
C VAL A 203 -6.51 7.98 -32.26
N ASP A 204 -6.85 8.17 -30.98
CA ASP A 204 -6.92 7.10 -30.00
C ASP A 204 -8.11 6.16 -30.32
N ARG A 205 -9.25 6.75 -30.71
CA ARG A 205 -10.42 6.01 -31.19
C ARG A 205 -10.15 5.28 -32.51
N ALA A 206 -9.45 5.93 -33.45
CA ALA A 206 -9.11 5.33 -34.74
C ALA A 206 -8.20 4.10 -34.57
N GLU A 207 -7.25 4.15 -33.63
CA GLU A 207 -6.39 3.01 -33.32
C GLU A 207 -7.20 1.84 -32.74
N THR A 208 -8.10 2.10 -31.81
CA THR A 208 -9.01 1.07 -31.27
C THR A 208 -9.84 0.41 -32.38
N LEU A 209 -10.41 1.22 -33.29
CA LEU A 209 -11.21 0.71 -34.41
C LEU A 209 -10.36 -0.10 -35.40
N ARG A 210 -9.07 0.24 -35.56
CA ARG A 210 -8.11 -0.52 -36.38
C ARG A 210 -7.85 -1.89 -35.77
N ILE A 211 -7.62 -1.96 -34.45
CA ILE A 211 -7.45 -3.23 -33.72
C ILE A 211 -8.71 -4.08 -33.86
N LEU A 212 -9.88 -3.49 -33.61
CA LEU A 212 -11.19 -4.15 -33.74
C LEU A 212 -11.41 -4.77 -35.13
N ALA A 213 -11.13 -4.01 -36.20
CA ALA A 213 -11.28 -4.51 -37.56
C ALA A 213 -10.31 -5.66 -37.87
N ALA A 214 -9.04 -5.53 -37.47
CA ALA A 214 -8.04 -6.56 -37.68
C ALA A 214 -8.37 -7.87 -36.94
N ALA A 215 -8.86 -7.78 -35.69
CA ALA A 215 -9.31 -8.92 -34.91
C ALA A 215 -10.57 -9.57 -35.50
N ALA A 216 -11.50 -8.79 -36.05
CA ALA A 216 -12.69 -9.32 -36.70
C ALA A 216 -12.37 -10.16 -37.95
N GLU A 217 -11.34 -9.78 -38.71
CA GLU A 217 -10.84 -10.56 -39.86
C GLU A 217 -10.11 -11.84 -39.44
N ARG A 218 -9.44 -11.82 -38.28
CA ARG A 218 -8.63 -12.93 -37.75
C ARG A 218 -8.93 -13.16 -36.25
N PRO A 219 -10.10 -13.73 -35.91
CA PRO A 219 -10.59 -13.75 -34.52
C PRO A 219 -9.77 -14.62 -33.56
N ASN A 220 -8.96 -15.54 -34.08
CA ASN A 220 -8.11 -16.44 -33.29
C ASN A 220 -6.61 -16.12 -33.47
N ASP A 221 -6.29 -14.91 -33.94
CA ASP A 221 -4.91 -14.44 -34.07
C ASP A 221 -4.49 -13.71 -32.78
N PRO A 222 -3.61 -14.29 -31.94
CA PRO A 222 -3.23 -13.70 -30.68
C PRO A 222 -2.24 -12.54 -30.82
N HIS A 223 -1.82 -12.17 -32.04
CA HIS A 223 -0.71 -11.23 -32.25
C HIS A 223 -0.87 -9.89 -31.49
N GLY A 224 -2.06 -9.30 -31.48
CA GLY A 224 -2.31 -8.07 -30.72
C GLY A 224 -2.18 -8.29 -29.21
N LEU A 225 -2.81 -9.35 -28.69
CA LEU A 225 -2.71 -9.71 -27.28
C LEU A 225 -1.26 -10.06 -26.87
N ASP A 226 -0.46 -10.66 -27.75
CA ASP A 226 0.95 -10.94 -27.51
C ASP A 226 1.80 -9.65 -27.46
N GLN A 227 1.47 -8.64 -28.28
CA GLN A 227 2.12 -7.32 -28.23
C GLN A 227 1.86 -6.64 -26.88
N ASP A 228 0.67 -6.81 -26.34
CA ASP A 228 0.26 -6.31 -25.02
C ASP A 228 0.64 -7.26 -23.87
N ARG A 229 1.42 -8.32 -24.17
CA ARG A 229 1.92 -9.32 -23.21
C ARG A 229 0.83 -10.10 -22.47
N ILE A 230 -0.38 -10.15 -23.01
CA ILE A 230 -1.52 -10.90 -22.46
C ILE A 230 -1.38 -12.37 -22.87
N MET A 231 -0.49 -13.06 -22.16
CA MET A 231 -0.12 -14.44 -22.44
C MET A 231 0.25 -15.19 -21.15
N VAL A 232 0.19 -16.51 -21.22
CA VAL A 232 0.58 -17.37 -20.08
C VAL A 232 2.06 -17.15 -19.72
N ILE A 233 2.39 -17.23 -18.42
CA ILE A 233 3.76 -17.08 -17.91
C ILE A 233 4.54 -18.37 -18.15
N ASN A 234 5.57 -18.36 -19.00
CA ASN A 234 6.37 -19.57 -19.25
C ASN A 234 7.75 -19.54 -18.59
N ASP A 235 8.34 -18.34 -18.42
CA ASP A 235 9.56 -18.14 -17.63
C ASP A 235 9.23 -17.22 -16.45
N PRO A 236 9.35 -17.69 -15.19
CA PRO A 236 9.08 -16.84 -14.03
C PRO A 236 10.08 -15.68 -13.93
N VAL A 237 11.28 -15.82 -14.49
CA VAL A 237 12.31 -14.77 -14.48
C VAL A 237 11.86 -13.58 -15.33
N GLU A 238 11.45 -13.83 -16.57
CA GLU A 238 10.96 -12.78 -17.45
C GLU A 238 9.76 -12.05 -16.84
N ALA A 239 8.82 -12.81 -16.25
CA ALA A 239 7.62 -12.24 -15.68
C ALA A 239 7.92 -11.34 -14.46
N VAL A 240 8.79 -11.79 -13.54
CA VAL A 240 9.22 -10.99 -12.39
C VAL A 240 10.08 -9.79 -12.81
N GLU A 241 11.02 -9.95 -13.75
CA GLU A 241 11.82 -8.83 -14.28
C GLU A 241 10.94 -7.75 -14.91
N TRP A 242 9.91 -8.15 -15.65
CA TRP A 242 8.96 -7.20 -16.22
C TRP A 242 8.18 -6.47 -15.13
N LEU A 243 7.68 -7.20 -14.13
CA LEU A 243 6.88 -6.62 -13.07
C LEU A 243 7.68 -5.69 -12.16
N GLU A 244 8.89 -6.07 -11.75
CA GLU A 244 9.77 -5.21 -10.96
C GLU A 244 10.10 -3.89 -11.70
N ARG A 245 10.21 -3.93 -13.04
CA ARG A 245 10.32 -2.70 -13.85
C ARG A 245 9.05 -1.86 -13.83
N GLN A 246 7.87 -2.47 -13.89
CA GLN A 246 6.61 -1.72 -13.81
C GLN A 246 6.43 -1.10 -12.43
N ILE A 247 6.74 -1.84 -11.37
CA ILE A 247 6.73 -1.34 -9.99
C ILE A 247 7.66 -0.12 -9.88
N ALA A 248 8.88 -0.20 -10.41
CA ALA A 248 9.82 0.93 -10.37
C ALA A 248 9.34 2.17 -11.16
N ILE A 249 8.48 2.01 -12.17
CA ILE A 249 7.93 3.11 -12.97
C ILE A 249 6.68 3.72 -12.31
N ALA A 250 5.86 2.88 -11.69
CA ALA A 250 4.53 3.24 -11.19
C ALA A 250 4.46 3.32 -9.66
N PHE A 251 5.61 3.29 -8.98
CA PHE A 251 5.69 3.51 -7.55
C PHE A 251 5.45 5.00 -7.27
N ASP A 252 4.24 5.31 -6.79
CA ASP A 252 3.83 6.68 -6.44
C ASP A 252 4.06 7.04 -4.96
N GLY A 253 4.53 6.08 -4.15
CA GLY A 253 4.86 6.25 -2.73
C GLY A 253 3.75 6.91 -1.91
N VAL A 254 4.11 7.41 -0.72
CA VAL A 254 3.25 8.36 -0.01
C VAL A 254 3.52 9.74 -0.61
N ALA A 255 2.52 10.33 -1.28
CA ALA A 255 2.64 11.67 -1.86
C ALA A 255 2.87 12.71 -0.76
N LEU A 256 4.11 13.14 -0.58
CA LEU A 256 4.48 14.15 0.39
C LEU A 256 4.33 15.56 -0.17
N ARG A 257 3.83 16.49 0.64
CA ARG A 257 3.75 17.92 0.30
C ARG A 257 5.12 18.50 -0.11
N SER A 258 6.21 18.02 0.48
CA SER A 258 7.56 18.49 0.15
C SER A 258 7.97 18.18 -1.29
N GLY A 259 7.31 17.21 -1.94
CA GLY A 259 7.74 16.65 -3.21
C GLY A 259 8.99 15.76 -3.09
N GLU A 260 9.41 15.41 -1.87
CA GLU A 260 10.46 14.42 -1.63
C GLU A 260 9.87 13.02 -1.56
N ASP A 261 10.57 12.02 -2.09
CA ASP A 261 10.15 10.62 -2.03
C ASP A 261 10.54 9.95 -0.69
N GLU A 262 11.47 10.56 0.05
CA GLU A 262 11.99 10.04 1.32
C GLU A 262 12.05 11.17 2.35
N VAL A 263 11.99 10.80 3.62
CA VAL A 263 12.21 11.73 4.73
C VAL A 263 13.34 11.23 5.60
N ALA A 264 14.04 12.13 6.30
CA ALA A 264 15.11 11.74 7.20
C ALA A 264 14.67 10.59 8.13
N GLY A 265 15.37 9.45 8.00
CA GLY A 265 15.10 8.23 8.76
C GLY A 265 14.26 7.16 8.03
N LEU A 266 13.43 7.50 7.04
CA LEU A 266 12.52 6.58 6.35
C LEU A 266 12.61 6.73 4.82
N GLY A 267 12.93 5.65 4.12
CA GLY A 267 12.85 5.62 2.66
C GLY A 267 11.41 5.53 2.17
N ALA A 268 11.18 5.67 0.86
CA ALA A 268 9.82 5.74 0.30
C ALA A 268 8.98 4.48 0.60
N HIS A 269 9.56 3.30 0.41
CA HIS A 269 8.91 2.02 0.74
C HIS A 269 8.70 1.81 2.25
N ASP A 270 9.62 2.30 3.09
CA ASP A 270 9.46 2.23 4.55
C ASP A 270 8.26 3.08 4.99
N LEU A 271 8.14 4.27 4.39
CA LEU A 271 7.07 5.21 4.68
C LEU A 271 5.70 4.69 4.20
N GLU A 272 5.64 4.16 2.98
CA GLU A 272 4.43 3.50 2.44
C GLU A 272 4.01 2.34 3.33
N TRP A 273 4.94 1.46 3.70
CA TRP A 273 4.62 0.33 4.56
C TRP A 273 4.11 0.78 5.93
N LEU A 274 4.77 1.76 6.56
CA LEU A 274 4.39 2.25 7.88
C LEU A 274 3.02 2.94 7.84
N ALA A 275 2.76 3.75 6.81
CA ALA A 275 1.47 4.41 6.61
C ALA A 275 0.35 3.37 6.41
N GLY A 276 0.57 2.37 5.54
CA GLY A 276 -0.40 1.30 5.31
C GLY A 276 -0.64 0.44 6.55
N PHE A 277 0.39 0.14 7.35
CA PHE A 277 0.21 -0.60 8.60
C PHE A 277 -0.66 0.16 9.60
N LEU A 278 -0.47 1.48 9.72
CA LEU A 278 -1.24 2.36 10.62
C LEU A 278 -2.71 2.54 10.19
N ASP A 279 -3.07 2.12 8.98
CA ASP A 279 -4.45 2.15 8.45
C ASP A 279 -5.02 0.72 8.24
N SER A 280 -4.22 -0.31 8.51
CA SER A 280 -4.61 -1.71 8.27
C SER A 280 -5.63 -2.23 9.29
N ALA A 281 -6.30 -3.32 8.94
CA ALA A 281 -7.21 -4.04 9.85
C ALA A 281 -6.52 -4.59 11.12
N GLN A 282 -5.18 -4.57 11.17
CA GLN A 282 -4.40 -5.04 12.32
C GLN A 282 -4.30 -4.00 13.44
N VAL A 283 -4.70 -2.75 13.21
CA VAL A 283 -4.62 -1.68 14.20
C VAL A 283 -6.03 -1.15 14.54
N PRO A 284 -6.23 -0.57 15.74
CA PRO A 284 -7.50 0.04 16.08
C PRO A 284 -7.84 1.27 15.20
N GLU A 285 -9.12 1.56 14.97
CA GLU A 285 -9.56 2.77 14.24
C GLU A 285 -9.10 4.08 14.91
N THR A 286 -8.76 4.03 16.20
CA THR A 286 -8.24 5.18 16.96
C THR A 286 -6.74 5.40 16.79
N THR A 287 -6.08 4.62 15.94
CA THR A 287 -4.64 4.71 15.67
C THR A 287 -4.31 6.04 15.00
N MET A 288 -3.18 6.63 15.38
CA MET A 288 -2.67 7.83 14.72
C MET A 288 -2.31 7.51 13.27
N SER A 289 -2.75 8.38 12.34
CA SER A 289 -2.22 8.39 10.98
C SER A 289 -0.72 8.65 10.97
N ILE A 290 -0.03 8.35 9.86
CA ILE A 290 1.41 8.61 9.72
C ILE A 290 1.76 10.10 9.98
N GLU A 291 0.91 11.01 9.52
CA GLU A 291 1.06 12.45 9.70
C GLU A 291 0.90 12.83 11.20
N MET A 292 -0.14 12.31 11.85
CA MET A 292 -0.38 12.54 13.28
C MET A 292 0.71 11.93 14.16
N LEU A 293 1.18 10.73 13.84
CA LEU A 293 2.30 10.07 14.51
C LEU A 293 3.56 10.93 14.42
N ASP A 294 3.89 11.47 13.25
CA ASP A 294 5.07 12.31 13.07
C ASP A 294 5.03 13.58 13.94
N GLY A 295 3.89 14.27 13.95
CA GLY A 295 3.67 15.42 14.82
C GLY A 295 3.80 15.06 16.30
N PHE A 296 3.22 13.93 16.70
CA PHE A 296 3.29 13.41 18.06
C PHE A 296 4.73 13.14 18.51
N LEU A 297 5.51 12.37 17.74
CA LEU A 297 6.91 12.08 18.05
C LEU A 297 7.72 13.38 18.09
N THR A 298 7.48 14.30 17.16
CA THR A 298 8.15 15.61 17.13
C THR A 298 7.91 16.41 18.40
N ALA A 299 6.68 16.44 18.91
CA ALA A 299 6.36 17.11 20.17
C ALA A 299 7.05 16.45 21.37
N LEU A 300 7.09 15.11 21.42
CA LEU A 300 7.77 14.37 22.50
C LEU A 300 9.29 14.63 22.52
N ILE A 301 9.88 14.79 21.34
CA ILE A 301 11.32 15.02 21.18
C ILE A 301 11.68 16.50 21.34
N ALA A 302 10.87 17.43 20.84
CA ALA A 302 11.11 18.86 21.04
C ALA A 302 10.80 19.30 22.48
N GLY A 303 9.85 18.61 23.13
CA GLY A 303 9.36 18.93 24.46
C GLY A 303 10.41 18.83 25.56
N PRO A 304 10.25 19.52 26.69
CA PRO A 304 11.28 19.69 27.71
C PRO A 304 11.68 18.40 28.44
N ASP A 305 10.80 17.40 28.47
CA ASP A 305 11.05 16.14 29.19
C ASP A 305 11.63 15.06 28.27
N VAL A 306 12.44 14.18 28.85
CA VAL A 306 12.86 12.94 28.18
C VAL A 306 11.73 11.91 28.33
N VAL A 307 11.10 11.56 27.21
CA VAL A 307 10.04 10.54 27.14
C VAL A 307 10.64 9.25 26.58
N LYS A 308 10.37 8.12 27.23
CA LYS A 308 10.84 6.81 26.75
C LYS A 308 9.78 6.17 25.85
N PRO A 309 10.17 5.32 24.86
CA PRO A 309 9.23 4.56 24.06
C PRO A 309 8.15 3.86 24.87
N SER A 310 8.53 3.16 25.94
CA SER A 310 7.58 2.46 26.82
C SER A 310 6.46 3.34 27.40
N ASP A 311 6.68 4.65 27.47
CA ASP A 311 5.72 5.59 28.04
C ASP A 311 4.67 5.98 26.99
N TYR A 312 5.08 6.29 25.75
CA TYR A 312 4.18 6.82 24.72
C TYR A 312 3.61 5.76 23.76
N MET A 313 4.19 4.55 23.72
CA MET A 313 3.82 3.54 22.73
C MET A 313 2.33 3.17 22.74
N GLY A 314 1.68 3.20 23.90
CA GLY A 314 0.23 2.96 23.99
C GLY A 314 -0.60 4.07 23.34
N ALA A 315 -0.14 5.32 23.42
CA ALA A 315 -0.84 6.49 22.90
C ALA A 315 -0.96 6.49 21.37
N ILE A 316 -0.05 5.80 20.66
CA ILE A 316 -0.11 5.65 19.19
C ILE A 316 -1.43 4.98 18.76
N TRP A 317 -1.96 4.06 19.57
CA TRP A 317 -3.12 3.25 19.24
C TRP A 317 -4.44 3.78 19.82
N GLY A 318 -4.36 4.72 20.77
CA GLY A 318 -5.50 5.19 21.58
C GLY A 318 -5.64 4.47 22.94
N ASP A 319 -6.60 4.92 23.76
CA ASP A 319 -6.63 4.66 25.21
C ASP A 319 -6.92 3.19 25.63
N GLU A 320 -7.46 2.32 24.75
CA GLU A 320 -7.93 0.99 25.18
C GLU A 320 -7.65 -0.20 24.22
N ALA A 321 -6.90 0.00 23.13
CA ALA A 321 -6.64 -1.06 22.16
C ALA A 321 -5.16 -1.17 21.76
N SER A 322 -4.72 -2.35 21.33
CA SER A 322 -3.34 -2.65 20.93
C SER A 322 -3.32 -3.27 19.54
N PRO A 323 -2.25 -3.07 18.76
CA PRO A 323 -2.13 -3.66 17.44
C PRO A 323 -2.00 -5.19 17.56
N VAL A 324 -2.56 -5.88 16.57
CA VAL A 324 -2.46 -7.33 16.42
C VAL A 324 -1.40 -7.63 15.36
N PHE A 325 -0.16 -7.87 15.77
CA PHE A 325 0.89 -8.29 14.84
C PHE A 325 0.75 -9.78 14.48
N ASP A 326 0.96 -10.12 13.21
CA ASP A 326 0.95 -11.51 12.72
C ASP A 326 2.12 -12.31 13.29
N ALA A 327 3.31 -11.71 13.33
CA ALA A 327 4.52 -12.33 13.83
C ALA A 327 5.44 -11.34 14.56
N MET A 328 6.39 -11.89 15.33
CA MET A 328 7.45 -11.11 15.98
C MET A 328 8.23 -10.26 14.97
N GLU A 329 8.44 -10.78 13.77
CA GLU A 329 9.18 -10.09 12.71
C GLU A 329 8.46 -8.82 12.25
N GLN A 330 7.14 -8.86 12.08
CA GLN A 330 6.33 -7.69 11.73
C GLN A 330 6.38 -6.62 12.82
N ALA A 331 6.26 -7.03 14.09
CA ALA A 331 6.40 -6.10 15.21
C ALA A 331 7.79 -5.45 15.23
N GLN A 332 8.85 -6.24 15.06
CA GLN A 332 10.21 -5.74 15.01
C GLN A 332 10.41 -4.76 13.87
N PHE A 333 9.88 -5.05 12.68
CA PHE A 333 9.93 -4.18 11.52
C PHE A 333 9.26 -2.83 11.81
N PHE A 334 8.04 -2.82 12.33
CA PHE A 334 7.35 -1.60 12.76
C PHE A 334 8.17 -0.77 13.76
N TYR A 335 8.71 -1.41 14.81
CA TYR A 335 9.50 -0.72 15.81
C TYR A 335 10.81 -0.16 15.26
N ASP A 336 11.46 -0.85 14.34
CA ASP A 336 12.69 -0.37 13.70
C ASP A 336 12.43 0.88 12.86
N LEU A 337 11.31 0.94 12.12
CA LEU A 337 10.90 2.15 11.38
C LEU A 337 10.60 3.32 12.32
N LEU A 338 9.80 3.07 13.37
CA LEU A 338 9.47 4.09 14.37
C LEU A 338 10.73 4.67 15.03
N MET A 339 11.69 3.82 15.40
CA MET A 339 12.92 4.25 16.04
C MET A 339 13.87 4.97 15.08
N ARG A 340 13.92 4.57 13.80
CA ARG A 340 14.67 5.31 12.78
C ARG A 340 14.14 6.74 12.63
N ARG A 341 12.81 6.91 12.56
CA ARG A 341 12.19 8.24 12.50
C ARG A 341 12.43 9.05 13.77
N TRP A 342 12.24 8.44 14.94
CA TRP A 342 12.55 9.08 16.24
C TRP A 342 13.98 9.61 16.29
N ASN A 343 14.96 8.77 15.96
CA ASN A 343 16.37 9.16 16.00
C ASN A 343 16.68 10.26 14.97
N ALA A 344 16.06 10.23 13.79
CA ALA A 344 16.23 11.29 12.79
C ALA A 344 15.72 12.65 13.30
N ILE A 345 14.54 12.69 13.91
CA ILE A 345 13.99 13.92 14.51
C ILE A 345 14.90 14.40 15.65
N ALA A 346 15.30 13.50 16.55
CA ALA A 346 16.16 13.84 17.67
C ALA A 346 17.52 14.41 17.23
N ASP A 347 18.18 13.74 16.27
CA ASP A 347 19.47 14.18 15.74
C ASP A 347 19.39 15.54 15.06
N GLY A 348 18.37 15.78 14.23
CA GLY A 348 18.23 17.07 13.56
C GLY A 348 17.99 18.20 14.56
N LEU A 349 17.04 18.03 15.50
CA LEU A 349 16.76 19.03 16.53
C LEU A 349 17.97 19.29 17.45
N MET A 350 18.78 18.27 17.76
CA MET A 350 20.00 18.43 18.56
C MET A 350 21.12 19.16 17.81
N ARG A 351 21.27 18.94 16.50
CA ARG A 351 22.28 19.60 15.66
C ARG A 351 21.87 21.02 15.25
N GLY A 352 20.59 21.36 15.41
CA GLY A 352 20.02 22.59 14.88
C GLY A 352 19.72 22.51 13.38
N ASP A 353 19.65 21.29 12.83
CA ASP A 353 19.33 21.02 11.44
C ASP A 353 17.81 20.83 11.32
N PRO A 354 17.10 21.59 10.45
CA PRO A 354 15.67 21.44 10.28
C PRO A 354 15.31 20.02 9.83
N VAL A 355 14.37 19.38 10.51
CA VAL A 355 13.80 18.09 10.11
C VAL A 355 12.46 18.37 9.45
N LEU A 356 12.28 17.87 8.23
CA LEU A 356 11.04 18.03 7.50
C LEU A 356 9.92 17.20 8.17
N PRO A 357 8.77 17.82 8.48
CA PRO A 357 7.61 17.10 8.97
C PRO A 357 7.04 16.22 7.86
N ILE A 358 6.52 15.06 8.23
CA ILE A 358 5.76 14.22 7.29
C ILE A 358 4.40 14.87 7.12
N ILE A 359 4.14 15.45 5.95
CA ILE A 359 2.84 16.04 5.58
C ILE A 359 2.38 15.35 4.30
N VAL A 360 1.29 14.60 4.40
CA VAL A 360 0.70 13.89 3.27
C VAL A 360 -0.12 14.87 2.43
N ASP A 361 0.04 14.84 1.12
CA ASP A 361 -0.74 15.66 0.19
C ASP A 361 -2.08 14.97 -0.13
N TYR A 362 -3.07 15.22 0.72
CA TYR A 362 -4.45 14.80 0.48
C TYR A 362 -5.19 15.65 -0.58
N ARG A 363 -4.53 16.67 -1.16
CA ARG A 363 -5.11 17.66 -2.10
C ARG A 363 -6.38 18.34 -1.56
N ASP A 364 -6.44 18.54 -0.26
CA ASP A 364 -7.54 19.20 0.43
C ASP A 364 -7.15 20.58 1.00
N ASP A 365 -8.12 21.29 1.59
CA ASP A 365 -7.91 22.59 2.21
C ASP A 365 -7.49 22.50 3.70
N LEU A 366 -7.26 21.28 4.20
CA LEU A 366 -6.95 20.97 5.59
C LEU A 366 -5.53 20.41 5.77
N VAL A 367 -4.70 20.43 4.72
CA VAL A 367 -3.28 20.05 4.75
C VAL A 367 -2.55 20.51 6.04
N GLY A 368 -1.81 19.58 6.65
CA GLY A 368 -1.04 19.79 7.87
C GLY A 368 -1.86 19.78 9.17
N ARG A 369 -3.18 19.58 9.11
CA ARG A 369 -4.05 19.54 10.28
C ARG A 369 -3.75 18.33 11.17
N ASP A 370 -3.60 17.15 10.57
CA ASP A 370 -3.43 15.91 11.32
C ASP A 370 -2.06 15.89 12.01
N TRP A 371 -1.04 16.45 11.35
CA TRP A 371 0.28 16.67 11.94
C TRP A 371 0.18 17.57 13.17
N ALA A 372 -0.55 18.70 13.03
CA ALA A 372 -0.74 19.64 14.12
C ALA A 372 -1.51 19.01 15.30
N TYR A 373 -2.53 18.19 15.04
CA TYR A 373 -3.22 17.44 16.08
C TYR A 373 -2.28 16.48 16.82
N GLY A 374 -1.45 15.74 16.09
CA GLY A 374 -0.43 14.89 16.67
C GLY A 374 0.53 15.65 17.59
N PHE A 375 1.05 16.78 17.10
CA PHE A 375 1.95 17.64 17.86
C PHE A 375 1.30 18.16 19.15
N LEU A 376 0.06 18.65 19.07
CA LEU A 376 -0.67 19.12 20.25
C LEU A 376 -0.97 17.98 21.23
N HIS A 377 -1.29 16.79 20.74
CA HIS A 377 -1.47 15.61 21.59
C HIS A 377 -0.17 15.24 22.31
N GLY A 378 0.98 15.32 21.64
CA GLY A 378 2.28 15.06 22.27
C GLY A 378 2.62 16.10 23.35
N LEU A 379 2.28 17.37 23.14
CA LEU A 379 2.43 18.41 24.17
C LEU A 379 1.53 18.16 25.38
N GLU A 380 0.30 17.69 25.18
CA GLU A 380 -0.61 17.29 26.25
C GLU A 380 -0.08 16.06 27.00
N PHE A 381 0.50 15.09 26.30
CA PHE A 381 1.14 13.91 26.88
C PHE A 381 2.28 14.26 27.85
N HIS A 382 3.08 15.29 27.55
CA HIS A 382 4.06 15.81 28.53
C HIS A 382 3.41 16.28 29.84
N THR A 383 2.21 16.87 29.77
CA THR A 383 1.52 17.37 30.97
C THR A 383 0.98 16.24 31.85
N THR A 384 0.55 15.13 31.25
CA THR A 384 0.00 13.97 31.98
C THR A 384 1.09 13.19 32.73
N LEU A 385 2.35 13.23 32.26
CA LEU A 385 3.50 12.60 32.93
C LEU A 385 3.91 13.26 34.27
N GLY A 386 3.29 14.38 34.67
CA GLY A 386 3.52 15.02 35.96
C GLY A 386 4.95 15.57 36.16
N ARG A 387 5.73 15.70 35.09
CA ARG A 387 7.12 16.18 35.11
C ARG A 387 7.18 17.64 34.62
N SER A 388 7.61 18.50 35.54
CA SER A 388 7.82 19.95 35.47
C SER A 388 6.65 20.87 35.02
N GLY A 389 6.15 21.62 36.01
CA GLY A 389 5.90 23.06 35.89
C GLY A 389 4.62 23.52 35.20
N LYS A 390 3.59 23.82 36.00
CA LYS A 390 2.43 24.63 35.59
C LYS A 390 2.90 25.97 34.99
N GLU A 391 2.63 26.22 33.71
CA GLU A 391 1.81 27.32 33.18
C GLU A 391 1.77 27.25 31.64
N HIS A 392 0.64 27.68 31.08
CA HIS A 392 0.05 27.25 29.82
C HIS A 392 0.97 27.12 28.59
N LYS A 393 1.27 25.89 28.17
CA LYS A 393 1.97 25.58 26.91
C LYS A 393 1.14 25.94 25.66
N ARG A 394 -0.20 25.92 25.75
CA ARG A 394 -1.12 26.55 24.76
C ARG A 394 -0.99 28.08 24.66
N THR A 395 -0.21 28.73 25.54
CA THR A 395 0.05 30.19 25.49
C THR A 395 1.47 30.53 25.03
N ASP A 396 2.31 29.54 24.71
CA ASP A 396 3.58 29.80 24.05
C ASP A 396 3.30 30.33 22.64
N ARG A 397 3.58 31.61 22.41
CA ARG A 397 3.32 32.28 21.13
C ARG A 397 4.07 31.62 19.97
N ARG A 398 5.10 30.80 20.24
CA ARG A 398 5.83 30.06 19.20
C ARG A 398 4.99 28.97 18.55
N ILE A 399 4.02 28.39 19.26
CA ILE A 399 3.15 27.33 18.71
C ILE A 399 1.85 27.88 18.10
N ASP A 400 1.65 29.20 18.08
CA ASP A 400 0.49 29.84 17.44
C ASP A 400 0.27 29.37 15.99
N PRO A 401 1.31 29.22 15.14
CA PRO A 401 1.14 28.67 13.81
C PRO A 401 0.62 27.21 13.81
N ILE A 402 1.07 26.38 14.76
CA ILE A 402 0.64 24.98 14.88
C ILE A 402 -0.81 24.92 15.37
N LEU A 403 -1.20 25.77 16.33
CA LEU A 403 -2.60 25.91 16.75
C LEU A 403 -3.49 26.30 15.56
N ALA A 404 -3.05 27.23 14.72
CA ALA A 404 -3.79 27.64 13.53
C ALA A 404 -3.94 26.52 12.48
N LEU A 405 -2.92 25.66 12.30
CA LEU A 405 -3.00 24.50 11.41
C LEU A 405 -4.02 23.46 11.88
N ALA A 406 -4.15 23.25 13.20
CA ALA A 406 -5.09 22.29 13.79
C ALA A 406 -6.56 22.61 13.48
N GLY A 407 -6.87 23.83 13.04
CA GLY A 407 -8.18 24.20 12.53
C GLY A 407 -9.05 25.00 13.51
N PRO A 408 -10.26 25.42 13.08
CA PRO A 408 -11.12 26.33 13.83
C PRO A 408 -11.57 25.77 15.18
N GLU A 409 -11.66 24.45 15.34
CA GLU A 409 -12.04 23.79 16.59
C GLU A 409 -11.02 24.05 17.71
N VAL A 410 -9.74 24.18 17.34
CA VAL A 410 -8.64 24.45 18.28
C VAL A 410 -8.28 25.93 18.34
N TYR A 411 -8.17 26.59 17.17
CA TYR A 411 -7.70 27.96 17.05
C TYR A 411 -8.81 29.01 17.23
N GLY A 412 -10.07 28.61 17.10
CA GLY A 412 -11.25 29.49 17.18
C GLY A 412 -11.61 30.21 15.88
N SER A 413 -10.81 30.07 14.82
CA SER A 413 -11.11 30.58 13.47
C SER A 413 -10.40 29.76 12.41
N GLY A 414 -10.98 29.67 11.21
CA GLY A 414 -10.30 29.09 10.06
C GLY A 414 -9.20 30.01 9.52
N ILE A 415 -8.22 29.43 8.83
CA ILE A 415 -7.20 30.16 8.08
C ILE A 415 -7.29 29.79 6.60
N SER A 416 -6.86 30.70 5.71
CA SER A 416 -6.83 30.41 4.27
C SER A 416 -5.78 29.36 3.92
N LEU A 417 -5.97 28.66 2.80
CA LEU A 417 -5.00 27.70 2.25
C LEU A 417 -3.60 28.33 2.10
N SER A 418 -3.50 29.51 1.49
CA SER A 418 -2.22 30.23 1.35
C SER A 418 -1.55 30.53 2.70
N ARG A 419 -2.33 30.76 3.77
CA ARG A 419 -1.76 30.91 5.12
C ARG A 419 -1.30 29.57 5.68
N ARG A 420 -2.03 28.46 5.45
CA ARG A 420 -1.60 27.11 5.83
C ARG A 420 -0.27 26.76 5.17
N GLU A 421 -0.18 26.91 3.85
CA GLU A 421 1.03 26.65 3.07
C GLU A 421 2.24 27.39 3.62
N LYS A 422 2.09 28.69 3.89
CA LYS A 422 3.15 29.50 4.48
C LYS A 422 3.57 28.98 5.87
N ILE A 423 2.62 28.59 6.72
CA ILE A 423 2.95 28.02 8.03
C ILE A 423 3.74 26.73 7.87
N LEU A 424 3.35 25.88 6.91
CA LEU A 424 4.02 24.60 6.64
C LEU A 424 5.43 24.80 6.07
N ASP A 425 5.67 25.81 5.24
CA ASP A 425 7.02 26.21 4.81
C ASP A 425 7.89 26.66 5.98
N ASP A 426 7.33 27.43 6.91
CA ASP A 426 8.03 27.96 8.08
C ASP A 426 8.12 26.94 9.24
N LEU A 427 7.42 25.79 9.16
CA LEU A 427 7.23 24.85 10.26
C LEU A 427 8.54 24.22 10.77
N PRO A 428 9.49 23.78 9.92
CA PRO A 428 10.78 23.27 10.40
C PRO A 428 11.52 24.27 11.31
N ASP A 429 11.51 25.56 10.96
CA ASP A 429 12.12 26.62 11.77
C ASP A 429 11.33 26.91 13.06
N VAL A 430 9.99 26.82 13.01
CA VAL A 430 9.15 26.90 14.21
C VAL A 430 9.53 25.79 15.21
N LEU A 431 9.73 24.57 14.73
CA LEU A 431 10.10 23.42 15.55
C LEU A 431 11.47 23.60 16.21
N LEU A 432 12.48 24.06 15.46
CA LEU A 432 13.80 24.36 16.00
C LEU A 432 13.75 25.43 17.10
N ARG A 433 12.98 26.50 16.89
CA ARG A 433 12.81 27.56 17.91
C ARG A 433 12.12 27.04 19.16
N CYS A 434 11.13 26.15 19.01
CA CYS A 434 10.47 25.51 20.13
C CYS A 434 11.44 24.63 20.92
N ALA A 435 12.14 23.73 20.23
CA ALA A 435 13.12 22.82 20.84
C ALA A 435 14.24 23.60 21.58
N ALA A 436 14.83 24.61 20.95
CA ALA A 436 15.87 25.44 21.56
C ALA A 436 15.38 26.18 22.82
N ALA A 437 14.13 26.64 22.82
CA ALA A 437 13.56 27.36 23.95
C ALA A 437 13.14 26.45 25.10
N TRP A 438 12.67 25.23 24.80
CA TRP A 438 12.21 24.27 25.80
C TRP A 438 13.33 23.39 26.36
N ARG A 439 14.42 23.22 25.59
CA ARG A 439 15.64 22.49 26.00
C ARG A 439 16.88 23.40 25.96
N PRO A 440 16.97 24.43 26.83
CA PRO A 440 18.10 25.37 26.83
C PRO A 440 19.45 24.71 27.18
N SER A 441 19.48 23.46 27.67
CA SER A 441 20.71 22.68 27.89
C SER A 441 21.20 21.91 26.65
N ALA A 442 20.62 22.12 25.47
CA ALA A 442 21.14 21.64 24.17
C ALA A 442 22.44 22.37 23.74
N VAL A 443 23.37 22.54 24.69
CA VAL A 443 24.76 22.98 24.48
C VAL A 443 25.58 21.74 24.08
N PRO A 444 26.59 21.84 23.20
CA PRO A 444 27.34 20.69 22.71
C PRO A 444 27.96 19.87 23.86
N GLY A 445 27.52 18.61 24.03
CA GLY A 445 28.13 17.69 24.97
C GLY A 445 27.20 16.73 25.71
N ALA A 446 25.89 16.93 25.70
CA ALA A 446 24.94 15.92 26.16
C ALA A 446 24.58 15.00 24.98
N THR A 447 25.37 13.96 24.74
CA THR A 447 24.97 12.90 23.81
C THR A 447 23.76 12.20 24.41
N SER A 448 22.57 12.46 23.88
CA SER A 448 21.54 11.43 23.95
C SER A 448 22.09 10.27 23.14
N GLU A 449 22.43 9.16 23.81
CA GLU A 449 22.85 7.97 23.07
C GLU A 449 21.68 7.61 22.13
N PRO A 450 21.96 7.30 20.85
CA PRO A 450 20.92 6.88 19.92
C PRO A 450 20.13 5.75 20.57
N VAL A 451 18.81 5.92 20.65
CA VAL A 451 17.95 4.92 21.27
C VAL A 451 18.01 3.70 20.37
N ARG A 452 18.69 2.65 20.84
CA ARG A 452 18.78 1.38 20.12
C ARG A 452 17.45 0.66 20.23
N SER A 453 16.91 0.16 19.11
CA SER A 453 15.85 -0.82 19.18
C SER A 453 16.42 -2.07 19.86
N ALA A 454 15.92 -2.39 21.05
CA ALA A 454 16.23 -3.66 21.69
C ALA A 454 15.32 -4.72 21.04
N LYS A 455 15.91 -5.83 20.56
CA LYS A 455 15.11 -6.98 20.13
C LYS A 455 14.19 -7.38 21.27
N VAL A 456 12.88 -7.32 21.03
CA VAL A 456 11.88 -7.58 22.05
C VAL A 456 11.90 -9.07 22.40
N GLY A 457 12.35 -9.41 23.61
CA GLY A 457 12.34 -10.78 24.08
C GLY A 457 10.91 -11.28 24.29
N ARG A 458 10.64 -12.54 23.93
CA ARG A 458 9.31 -13.17 24.05
C ARG A 458 8.69 -13.06 25.46
N ASN A 459 9.48 -12.92 26.52
CA ASN A 459 9.02 -12.78 27.91
C ASN A 459 9.12 -11.34 28.46
N ASP A 460 9.65 -10.39 27.69
CA ASP A 460 9.82 -9.00 28.11
C ASP A 460 8.45 -8.31 28.19
N PRO A 461 8.32 -7.22 28.96
CA PRO A 461 7.14 -6.36 28.90
C PRO A 461 6.86 -5.96 27.45
N CYS A 462 5.61 -6.11 27.02
CA CYS A 462 5.26 -5.82 25.65
C CYS A 462 5.36 -4.31 25.40
N PRO A 463 6.12 -3.88 24.38
CA PRO A 463 6.25 -2.47 24.03
C PRO A 463 4.93 -1.85 23.55
N CYS A 464 3.86 -2.64 23.33
CA CYS A 464 2.49 -2.17 23.06
C CYS A 464 1.87 -1.31 24.18
N GLY A 465 2.50 -1.22 25.36
CA GLY A 465 1.96 -0.47 26.50
C GLY A 465 0.92 -1.24 27.33
N SER A 466 0.49 -2.44 26.92
CA SER A 466 -0.54 -3.24 27.63
C SER A 466 -0.16 -3.75 29.02
N GLY A 467 1.11 -3.61 29.43
CA GLY A 467 1.64 -4.17 30.68
C GLY A 467 1.77 -5.71 30.72
N LYS A 468 1.39 -6.43 29.65
CA LYS A 468 1.54 -7.90 29.54
C LYS A 468 2.95 -8.28 29.04
N LYS A 469 3.38 -9.52 29.26
CA LYS A 469 4.57 -10.08 28.57
C LYS A 469 4.32 -10.12 27.06
N TYR A 470 5.33 -9.89 26.24
CA TYR A 470 5.20 -9.83 24.77
C TYR A 470 4.43 -11.02 24.19
N LYS A 471 4.76 -12.27 24.57
CA LYS A 471 4.04 -13.49 24.16
C LYS A 471 2.55 -13.57 24.56
N LYS A 472 2.08 -12.66 25.41
CA LYS A 472 0.70 -12.56 25.89
C LYS A 472 0.02 -11.23 25.47
N CYS A 473 0.70 -10.38 24.70
CA CYS A 473 0.15 -9.21 23.96
C CYS A 473 0.47 -9.46 22.48
N CYS A 474 1.24 -8.58 21.85
CA CYS A 474 1.59 -8.57 20.43
C CYS A 474 2.28 -9.83 19.90
N GLY A 475 2.86 -10.68 20.74
CA GLY A 475 3.48 -11.95 20.36
C GLY A 475 2.62 -13.18 20.61
N GLY A 476 1.35 -13.00 20.96
CA GLY A 476 0.39 -14.07 21.22
C GLY A 476 -0.68 -14.09 20.14
N GLY A 477 -0.35 -14.58 18.95
CA GLY A 477 -1.36 -14.91 17.94
C GLY A 477 -2.35 -15.93 18.51
N GLY A 478 -3.58 -15.49 18.78
CA GLY A 478 -4.64 -16.32 19.33
C GLY A 478 -5.29 -17.14 18.23
N ALA A 479 -4.82 -18.37 18.04
CA ALA A 479 -5.72 -19.46 17.67
C ALA A 479 -6.46 -19.89 18.95
N GLU A 480 -7.59 -19.26 19.24
CA GLU A 480 -8.49 -19.79 20.26
C GLU A 480 -9.15 -21.05 19.71
N THR A 481 -8.68 -22.19 20.22
CA THR A 481 -9.32 -23.48 20.04
C THR A 481 -10.65 -23.42 20.79
N VAL A 482 -11.75 -23.38 20.05
CA VAL A 482 -13.10 -23.62 20.59
C VAL A 482 -13.08 -25.03 21.22
N GLN A 483 -13.28 -25.08 22.54
CA GLN A 483 -13.48 -26.34 23.28
C GLN A 483 -14.87 -26.92 23.05
#